data_AF-A0A2R6T8V2-F1
#
_entry.id   AF-A0A2R6T8V2-F1
#
_cell.length_a   1.000
_cell.length_b   1.000
_cell.length_c   1.000
_cell.angle_alpha   90.00
_cell.angle_beta   90.00
_cell.angle_gamma   90.00
#
_symmetry.space_group_name_H-M   'P 1'
#
loop_
_entity.id
_entity.type
_entity.pdbx_description
1 polymer ?
#
loop_
_entity_poly.entity_id
_entity_poly.type
_entity_poly.pdbx_seq_one_letter_code
_entity_poly.pdbx_strand_id
1 'polypeptide(L)'
;MKNKVKEIIHDFKNSGSAVIAFSGGVDSSLVAYIAKKALGKNVIAVTIDSKVFPQQELEEAKEIANEIKIKHKILKINRVQDPNFSKNNYERCYYCKKELCLTLQDFGSKKGYNLIVDGTNSSEIKGKKHRPGYKAIKEFDLYSPLAKYNIKKKDVRNMAENFGLSVKNKPSNSCLATRISHKEEITTDKLKKTEEAEKFLHDLGFEQLRVRKHGEIARIELPKEKKEISSSQMNKIHTKLKDIGFNHVTLDLNGYNSGSMKKT
;
A
#
# COMPACT_ATOMS: atom_id res chain seq x y z
N MET A 1 11.22 16.08 -17.66
CA MET A 1 10.01 15.64 -16.93
C MET A 1 8.71 16.04 -17.61
N LYS A 2 8.53 17.31 -18.02
CA LYS A 2 7.30 17.77 -18.72
C LYS A 2 6.92 16.90 -19.94
N ASN A 3 7.89 16.47 -20.75
CA ASN A 3 7.61 15.61 -21.91
C ASN A 3 7.01 14.25 -21.52
N LYS A 4 7.55 13.57 -20.49
CA LYS A 4 7.02 12.27 -20.03
C LYS A 4 5.56 12.35 -19.56
N VAL A 5 5.18 13.43 -18.88
CA VAL A 5 3.79 13.63 -18.43
C VAL A 5 2.87 13.85 -19.64
N LYS A 6 3.32 14.60 -20.66
CA LYS A 6 2.55 14.78 -21.91
C LYS A 6 2.31 13.44 -22.62
N GLU A 7 3.32 12.58 -22.69
CA GLU A 7 3.18 11.22 -23.25
C GLU A 7 2.16 10.38 -22.48
N ILE A 8 2.24 10.37 -21.14
CA ILE A 8 1.26 9.64 -20.31
C ILE A 8 -0.16 10.19 -20.53
N ILE A 9 -0.32 11.52 -20.64
CA ILE A 9 -1.62 12.13 -20.96
C ILE A 9 -2.13 11.69 -22.34
N HIS A 10 -1.23 11.59 -23.33
CA HIS A 10 -1.58 11.13 -24.67
C HIS A 10 -2.05 9.67 -24.65
N ASP A 11 -1.31 8.78 -23.99
CA ASP A 11 -1.69 7.37 -23.79
C ASP A 11 -3.09 7.25 -23.16
N PHE A 12 -3.37 8.03 -22.10
CA PHE A 12 -4.68 8.05 -21.46
C PHE A 12 -5.78 8.55 -22.41
N LYS A 13 -5.54 9.62 -23.16
CA LYS A 13 -6.53 10.12 -24.14
C LYS A 13 -6.86 9.07 -25.19
N ASN A 14 -5.85 8.36 -25.69
CA ASN A 14 -6.03 7.30 -26.68
C ASN A 14 -6.80 6.10 -26.14
N SER A 15 -6.71 5.82 -24.83
CA SER A 15 -7.48 4.74 -24.22
C SER A 15 -8.97 5.08 -24.06
N GLY A 16 -9.34 6.36 -24.04
CA GLY A 16 -10.70 6.86 -23.90
C GLY A 16 -11.32 6.72 -22.51
N SER A 17 -10.97 5.67 -21.76
CA SER A 17 -11.37 5.47 -20.36
C SER A 17 -10.34 4.61 -19.60
N ALA A 18 -10.32 4.72 -18.25
CA ALA A 18 -9.39 3.94 -17.42
C ALA A 18 -9.89 3.63 -16.00
N VAL A 19 -9.48 2.48 -15.47
CA VAL A 19 -9.53 2.10 -14.05
C VAL A 19 -8.13 2.23 -13.47
N ILE A 20 -7.97 2.98 -12.39
CA ILE A 20 -6.71 3.15 -11.69
C ILE A 20 -6.70 2.29 -10.43
N ALA A 21 -5.79 1.32 -10.34
CA ALA A 21 -5.48 0.60 -9.11
C ALA A 21 -4.93 1.58 -8.08
N PHE A 22 -5.74 1.93 -7.08
CA PHE A 22 -5.52 3.10 -6.25
C PHE A 22 -5.37 2.73 -4.78
N SER A 23 -4.22 3.06 -4.19
CA SER A 23 -3.90 2.75 -2.79
C SER A 23 -3.76 3.99 -1.90
N GLY A 24 -3.99 5.20 -2.43
CA GLY A 24 -3.67 6.45 -1.72
C GLY A 24 -2.16 6.72 -1.55
N GLY A 25 -1.29 5.85 -2.05
CA GLY A 25 0.15 6.07 -2.05
C GLY A 25 0.55 7.08 -3.14
N VAL A 26 1.65 7.79 -2.92
CA VAL A 26 2.14 8.86 -3.82
C VAL A 26 2.22 8.44 -5.30
N ASP A 27 2.59 7.18 -5.60
CA ASP A 27 2.68 6.69 -6.96
C ASP A 27 1.30 6.55 -7.61
N SER A 28 0.36 5.86 -6.94
CA SER A 28 -1.00 5.68 -7.45
C SER A 28 -1.79 6.99 -7.52
N SER A 29 -1.53 7.92 -6.60
CA SER A 29 -2.17 9.24 -6.57
C SER A 29 -1.67 10.14 -7.69
N LEU A 30 -0.38 10.11 -8.02
CA LEU A 30 0.15 10.80 -9.18
C LEU A 30 -0.49 10.27 -10.48
N VAL A 31 -0.57 8.95 -10.63
CA VAL A 31 -1.21 8.32 -11.80
C VAL A 31 -2.69 8.70 -11.89
N ALA A 32 -3.42 8.62 -10.78
CA ALA A 32 -4.83 9.01 -10.71
C ALA A 32 -5.03 10.49 -11.09
N TYR A 33 -4.16 11.39 -10.63
CA TYR A 33 -4.20 12.80 -10.97
C TYR A 33 -3.97 13.04 -12.48
N ILE A 34 -2.93 12.43 -13.06
CA ILE A 34 -2.63 12.57 -14.49
C ILE A 34 -3.77 12.00 -15.33
N ALA A 35 -4.31 10.83 -14.96
CA ALA A 35 -5.44 10.22 -15.63
C ALA A 35 -6.69 11.10 -15.55
N LYS A 36 -6.98 11.69 -14.38
CA LYS A 36 -8.08 12.63 -14.19
C LYS A 36 -7.96 13.87 -15.07
N LYS A 37 -6.75 14.42 -15.20
CA LYS A 37 -6.47 15.54 -16.10
C LYS A 37 -6.66 15.16 -17.58
N ALA A 38 -6.33 13.93 -17.97
CA ALA A 38 -6.44 13.47 -19.34
C ALA A 38 -7.86 13.08 -19.77
N LEU A 39 -8.58 12.35 -18.91
CA LEU A 39 -9.85 11.66 -19.21
C LEU A 39 -11.09 12.33 -18.60
N GLY A 40 -10.93 13.30 -17.70
CA GLY A 40 -12.05 14.01 -17.08
C GLY A 40 -12.96 13.09 -16.28
N LYS A 41 -14.16 12.76 -16.80
CA LYS A 41 -15.13 11.89 -16.13
C LYS A 41 -14.95 10.40 -16.48
N ASN A 42 -14.18 10.08 -17.52
CA ASN A 42 -14.02 8.70 -18.03
C ASN A 42 -12.93 7.91 -17.27
N VAL A 43 -12.70 8.24 -16.01
CA VAL A 43 -11.70 7.57 -15.18
C VAL A 43 -12.25 7.33 -13.79
N ILE A 44 -11.89 6.18 -13.21
CA ILE A 44 -12.26 5.79 -11.85
C ILE A 44 -11.04 5.26 -11.10
N ALA A 45 -10.83 5.75 -9.88
CA ALA A 45 -9.90 5.17 -8.94
C ALA A 45 -10.59 4.03 -8.19
N VAL A 46 -9.94 2.86 -8.11
CA VAL A 46 -10.47 1.69 -7.43
C VAL A 46 -9.50 1.22 -6.36
N THR A 47 -9.97 1.22 -5.10
CA THR A 47 -9.23 0.66 -3.97
C THR A 47 -9.80 -0.71 -3.62
N ILE A 48 -8.92 -1.68 -3.44
CA ILE A 48 -9.29 -3.04 -3.03
C ILE A 48 -9.10 -3.17 -1.51
N ASP A 49 -10.20 -3.06 -0.77
CA ASP A 49 -10.23 -3.41 0.66
C ASP A 49 -10.20 -4.94 0.77
N SER A 50 -9.08 -5.45 1.26
CA SER A 50 -8.78 -6.88 1.23
C SER A 50 -8.55 -7.49 2.61
N LYS A 51 -8.99 -6.82 3.68
CA LYS A 51 -8.75 -7.19 5.09
C LYS A 51 -7.28 -7.19 5.53
N VAL A 52 -6.35 -6.94 4.62
CA VAL A 52 -4.90 -6.82 4.89
C VAL A 52 -4.38 -5.41 4.63
N PHE A 53 -5.24 -4.54 4.10
CA PHE A 53 -4.96 -3.13 3.86
C PHE A 53 -5.43 -2.36 5.10
N PRO A 54 -4.57 -1.55 5.74
CA PRO A 54 -4.96 -0.85 6.96
C PRO A 54 -6.17 0.07 6.73
N GLN A 55 -7.10 0.10 7.70
CA GLN A 55 -8.30 0.93 7.63
C GLN A 55 -7.95 2.42 7.55
N GLN A 56 -6.92 2.87 8.28
CA GLN A 56 -6.44 4.24 8.20
C GLN A 56 -6.01 4.61 6.77
N GLU A 57 -5.28 3.71 6.10
CA GLU A 57 -4.89 3.93 4.69
C GLU A 57 -6.09 3.94 3.74
N LEU A 58 -7.17 3.22 4.07
CA LEU A 58 -8.41 3.23 3.29
C LEU A 58 -9.13 4.57 3.41
N GLU A 59 -9.20 5.15 4.60
CA GLU A 59 -9.77 6.48 4.81
C GLU A 59 -8.94 7.56 4.11
N GLU A 60 -7.61 7.53 4.29
CA GLU A 60 -6.70 8.46 3.59
C GLU A 60 -6.83 8.33 2.07
N ALA A 61 -6.98 7.12 1.52
CA ALA A 61 -7.22 6.94 0.09
C ALA A 61 -8.51 7.66 -0.35
N LYS A 62 -9.60 7.60 0.41
CA LYS A 62 -10.83 8.35 0.08
C LYS A 62 -10.58 9.85 0.08
N GLU A 63 -9.87 10.37 1.07
CA GLU A 63 -9.52 11.80 1.16
C GLU A 63 -8.71 12.26 -0.05
N ILE A 64 -7.70 11.49 -0.44
CA ILE A 64 -6.85 11.80 -1.59
C ILE A 64 -7.63 11.71 -2.91
N ALA A 65 -8.54 10.73 -3.04
CA ALA A 65 -9.40 10.66 -4.21
C ALA A 65 -10.32 11.89 -4.32
N ASN A 66 -10.82 12.38 -3.17
CA ASN A 66 -11.60 13.61 -3.10
C ASN A 66 -10.77 14.84 -3.45
N GLU A 67 -9.55 14.96 -2.94
CA GLU A 67 -8.58 16.01 -3.29
C GLU A 67 -8.35 16.07 -4.82
N ILE A 68 -8.14 14.90 -5.44
CA ILE A 68 -7.96 14.78 -6.91
C ILE A 68 -9.27 15.03 -7.68
N LYS A 69 -10.43 14.98 -7.02
CA LYS A 69 -11.77 15.03 -7.63
C LYS A 69 -12.00 13.89 -8.63
N ILE A 70 -11.47 12.71 -8.33
CA ILE A 70 -11.66 11.50 -9.12
C ILE A 70 -12.77 10.64 -8.52
N LYS A 71 -13.60 10.02 -9.37
CA LYS A 71 -14.58 9.05 -8.91
C LYS A 71 -13.83 7.90 -8.22
N HIS A 72 -14.24 7.56 -7.00
CA HIS A 72 -13.60 6.52 -6.21
C HIS A 72 -14.58 5.37 -5.94
N LYS A 73 -14.11 4.13 -6.09
CA LYS A 73 -14.86 2.93 -5.73
C LYS A 73 -13.99 2.05 -4.84
N ILE A 74 -14.58 1.57 -3.77
CA ILE A 74 -13.99 0.52 -2.94
C ILE A 74 -14.64 -0.81 -3.31
N LEU A 75 -13.81 -1.79 -3.64
CA LEU A 75 -14.22 -3.19 -3.82
C LEU A 75 -13.69 -3.98 -2.64
N LYS A 76 -14.55 -4.82 -2.07
CA LYS A 76 -14.21 -5.64 -0.90
C LYS A 76 -13.92 -7.06 -1.35
N ILE A 77 -12.79 -7.60 -0.89
CA ILE A 77 -12.41 -9.00 -1.05
C ILE A 77 -11.88 -9.51 0.29
N ASN A 78 -11.83 -10.83 0.48
CA ASN A 78 -11.29 -11.42 1.70
C ASN A 78 -10.07 -12.30 1.39
N ARG A 79 -8.90 -11.68 1.32
CA ARG A 79 -7.64 -12.38 1.03
C ARG A 79 -7.25 -13.42 2.07
N VAL A 80 -7.70 -13.25 3.31
CA VAL A 80 -7.36 -14.16 4.41
C VAL A 80 -7.97 -15.55 4.15
N GLN A 81 -9.02 -15.64 3.34
CA GLN A 81 -9.64 -16.91 2.95
C GLN A 81 -8.90 -17.64 1.82
N ASP A 82 -7.99 -16.99 1.09
CA ASP A 82 -7.18 -17.67 0.05
C ASP A 82 -5.97 -18.37 0.70
N PRO A 83 -5.88 -19.71 0.65
CA PRO A 83 -4.75 -20.44 1.20
C PRO A 83 -3.40 -20.06 0.59
N ASN A 84 -3.37 -19.59 -0.67
CA ASN A 84 -2.13 -19.14 -1.30
C ASN A 84 -1.61 -17.83 -0.69
N PHE A 85 -2.51 -17.04 -0.10
CA PHE A 85 -2.17 -15.84 0.64
C PHE A 85 -1.92 -16.15 2.13
N SER A 86 -2.85 -16.86 2.79
CA SER A 86 -2.84 -17.05 4.25
C SER A 86 -1.64 -17.85 4.74
N LYS A 87 -1.13 -18.82 3.95
CA LYS A 87 0.10 -19.58 4.26
C LYS A 87 1.37 -18.73 4.39
N ASN A 88 1.32 -17.47 3.98
CA ASN A 88 2.39 -16.50 4.16
C ASN A 88 3.76 -16.90 3.59
N ASN A 89 3.75 -17.63 2.46
CA ASN A 89 4.95 -18.03 1.74
C ASN A 89 5.58 -16.83 0.99
N TYR A 90 6.73 -17.06 0.34
CA TYR A 90 7.43 -16.01 -0.43
C TYR A 90 6.64 -15.51 -1.66
N GLU A 91 5.72 -16.32 -2.18
CA GLU A 91 4.87 -16.00 -3.33
C GLU A 91 3.54 -15.31 -2.94
N ARG A 92 3.26 -15.10 -1.64
CA ARG A 92 2.04 -14.41 -1.16
C ARG A 92 1.75 -13.12 -1.93
N CYS A 93 2.78 -12.32 -2.20
CA CYS A 93 2.65 -11.06 -2.93
C CYS A 93 2.24 -11.25 -4.40
N TYR A 94 2.61 -12.37 -5.03
CA TYR A 94 2.17 -12.72 -6.39
C TYR A 94 0.66 -13.00 -6.40
N TYR A 95 0.19 -13.92 -5.54
CA TYR A 95 -1.24 -14.24 -5.44
C TYR A 95 -2.09 -13.03 -5.05
N CYS A 96 -1.59 -12.22 -4.12
CA CYS A 96 -2.19 -10.95 -3.75
C CYS A 96 -2.37 -10.01 -4.97
N LYS A 97 -1.34 -9.87 -5.80
CA LYS A 97 -1.42 -9.02 -7.00
C LYS A 97 -2.25 -9.65 -8.11
N LYS A 98 -2.20 -10.96 -8.30
CA LYS A 98 -3.03 -11.72 -9.25
C LYS A 98 -4.53 -11.47 -9.01
N GLU A 99 -4.99 -11.65 -7.77
CA GLU A 99 -6.39 -11.41 -7.41
C GLU A 99 -6.79 -9.92 -7.58
N LEU A 100 -5.88 -8.99 -7.29
CA LEU A 100 -6.11 -7.56 -7.56
C LEU A 100 -6.29 -7.30 -9.06
N CYS A 101 -5.43 -7.86 -9.91
CA CYS A 101 -5.54 -7.71 -11.37
C CYS A 101 -6.88 -8.26 -11.87
N LEU A 102 -7.22 -9.49 -11.49
CA LEU A 102 -8.48 -10.15 -11.86
C LEU A 102 -9.70 -9.31 -11.43
N THR A 103 -9.71 -8.83 -10.19
CA THR A 103 -10.82 -8.02 -9.66
C THR A 103 -10.98 -6.72 -10.44
N LEU A 104 -9.88 -6.05 -10.79
CA LEU A 104 -9.92 -4.80 -11.55
C LEU A 104 -10.32 -5.01 -13.01
N GLN A 105 -9.86 -6.08 -13.64
CA GLN A 105 -10.25 -6.44 -15.00
C GLN A 105 -11.73 -6.79 -15.08
N ASP A 106 -12.24 -7.62 -14.16
CA ASP A 106 -13.67 -7.94 -14.07
C ASP A 106 -14.53 -6.68 -13.83
N PHE A 107 -14.09 -5.81 -12.93
CA PHE A 107 -14.78 -4.54 -12.70
C PHE A 107 -14.75 -3.64 -13.94
N GLY A 108 -13.59 -3.52 -14.59
CA GLY A 108 -13.40 -2.70 -15.78
C GLY A 108 -14.26 -3.17 -16.95
N SER A 109 -14.25 -4.47 -17.23
CA SER A 109 -15.04 -5.07 -18.32
C SER A 109 -16.54 -4.88 -18.10
N LYS A 110 -17.06 -5.18 -16.90
CA LYS A 110 -18.48 -4.98 -16.53
C LYS A 110 -18.94 -3.53 -16.60
N LYS A 111 -18.02 -2.56 -16.51
CA LYS A 111 -18.32 -1.12 -16.53
C LYS A 111 -17.89 -0.42 -17.82
N GLY A 112 -17.34 -1.15 -18.79
CA GLY A 112 -16.91 -0.60 -20.09
C GLY A 112 -15.69 0.33 -19.99
N TYR A 113 -14.76 0.05 -19.07
CA TYR A 113 -13.46 0.73 -19.03
C TYR A 113 -12.43 0.00 -19.88
N ASN A 114 -11.67 0.76 -20.68
CA ASN A 114 -10.78 0.21 -21.71
C ASN A 114 -9.37 -0.13 -21.20
N LEU A 115 -8.93 0.50 -20.12
CA LEU A 115 -7.56 0.40 -19.63
C LEU A 115 -7.53 0.17 -18.12
N ILE A 116 -6.74 -0.79 -17.67
CA ILE A 116 -6.45 -1.00 -16.24
C ILE A 116 -5.02 -0.57 -15.96
N VAL A 117 -4.85 0.30 -14.96
CA VAL A 117 -3.59 1.00 -14.72
C VAL A 117 -3.12 0.82 -13.29
N ASP A 118 -1.82 0.62 -13.10
CA ASP A 118 -1.21 0.57 -11.77
C ASP A 118 -0.17 1.68 -11.54
N GLY A 119 0.27 1.80 -10.29
CA GLY A 119 1.25 2.81 -9.87
C GLY A 119 2.71 2.35 -9.91
N THR A 120 3.06 1.22 -10.55
CA THR A 120 4.44 0.72 -10.49
C THR A 120 5.42 1.71 -11.11
N ASN A 121 6.43 2.15 -10.35
CA ASN A 121 7.47 3.07 -10.82
C ASN A 121 8.77 2.34 -11.24
N SER A 122 9.70 3.03 -11.90
CA SER A 122 10.90 2.37 -12.43
C SER A 122 11.93 1.97 -11.37
N SER A 123 11.97 2.68 -10.23
CA SER A 123 12.83 2.33 -9.08
C SER A 123 12.40 1.02 -8.42
N GLU A 124 11.14 0.64 -8.59
CA GLU A 124 10.63 -0.62 -8.07
C GLU A 124 11.10 -1.83 -8.88
N ILE A 125 11.23 -1.67 -10.18
CA ILE A 125 11.65 -2.74 -11.10
C ILE A 125 13.17 -2.90 -11.06
N LYS A 126 13.89 -1.79 -10.97
CA LYS A 126 15.36 -1.75 -11.00
C LYS A 126 15.90 -1.89 -9.57
N GLY A 127 16.39 -3.08 -9.21
CA GLY A 127 17.14 -3.29 -7.97
C GLY A 127 16.74 -4.50 -7.10
N LYS A 128 15.84 -5.39 -7.54
CA LYS A 128 15.47 -6.60 -6.78
C LYS A 128 15.42 -7.83 -7.69
N LYS A 129 16.21 -8.87 -7.37
CA LYS A 129 16.26 -10.14 -8.11
C LYS A 129 14.90 -10.86 -8.16
N HIS A 130 14.04 -10.69 -7.15
CA HIS A 130 12.71 -11.32 -7.09
C HIS A 130 11.63 -10.35 -6.63
N ARG A 131 10.59 -10.15 -7.45
CA ARG A 131 9.41 -9.33 -7.14
C ARG A 131 8.11 -10.05 -7.57
N PRO A 132 7.62 -11.00 -6.76
CA PRO A 132 6.43 -11.80 -7.07
C PRO A 132 5.22 -10.95 -7.49
N GLY A 133 4.96 -9.85 -6.77
CA GLY A 133 3.83 -8.98 -7.09
C GLY A 133 3.94 -8.27 -8.44
N TYR A 134 5.14 -7.92 -8.90
CA TYR A 134 5.32 -7.29 -10.22
C TYR A 134 5.22 -8.30 -11.36
N LYS A 135 5.61 -9.56 -11.11
CA LYS A 135 5.39 -10.67 -12.05
C LYS A 135 3.90 -10.78 -12.41
N ALA A 136 3.00 -10.74 -11.42
CA ALA A 136 1.56 -10.76 -11.67
C ALA A 136 1.09 -9.53 -12.48
N ILE A 137 1.58 -8.32 -12.19
CA ILE A 137 1.22 -7.11 -12.96
C ILE A 137 1.56 -7.28 -14.45
N LYS A 138 2.72 -7.87 -14.76
CA LYS A 138 3.14 -8.18 -16.13
C LYS A 138 2.31 -9.27 -16.80
N GLU A 139 2.02 -10.37 -16.09
CA GLU A 139 1.23 -11.48 -16.63
C GLU A 139 -0.20 -11.06 -17.02
N PHE A 140 -0.76 -10.08 -16.31
CA PHE A 140 -2.09 -9.54 -16.56
C PHE A 140 -2.09 -8.28 -17.44
N ASP A 141 -0.93 -7.89 -17.98
CA ASP A 141 -0.73 -6.75 -18.87
C ASP A 141 -1.37 -5.44 -18.37
N LEU A 142 -1.24 -5.18 -17.07
CA LEU A 142 -1.68 -3.89 -16.51
C LEU A 142 -0.73 -2.79 -17.00
N TYR A 143 -1.30 -1.68 -17.43
CA TYR A 143 -0.54 -0.54 -17.90
C TYR A 143 0.13 0.19 -16.72
N SER A 144 1.46 0.22 -16.71
CA SER A 144 2.26 0.89 -15.68
C SER A 144 2.96 2.14 -16.25
N PRO A 145 2.32 3.32 -16.32
CA PRO A 145 2.86 4.49 -16.99
C PRO A 145 4.20 4.97 -16.39
N LEU A 146 4.31 4.95 -15.06
CA LEU A 146 5.54 5.40 -14.38
C LEU A 146 6.72 4.48 -14.72
N ALA A 147 6.50 3.17 -14.79
CA ALA A 147 7.50 2.21 -15.25
C ALA A 147 7.83 2.38 -16.74
N LYS A 148 6.82 2.45 -17.62
CA LYS A 148 6.96 2.60 -19.08
C LYS A 148 7.84 3.80 -19.43
N TYR A 149 7.59 4.96 -18.81
CA TYR A 149 8.36 6.18 -19.06
C TYR A 149 9.58 6.35 -18.14
N ASN A 150 10.02 5.28 -17.47
CA ASN A 150 11.20 5.26 -16.60
C ASN A 150 11.20 6.40 -15.56
N ILE A 151 10.05 6.65 -14.93
CA ILE A 151 9.86 7.64 -13.86
C ILE A 151 10.26 6.99 -12.53
N LYS A 152 11.27 7.55 -11.86
CA LYS A 152 11.79 7.04 -10.59
C LYS A 152 10.98 7.57 -9.41
N LYS A 153 11.11 6.95 -8.24
CA LYS A 153 10.40 7.36 -7.01
C LYS A 153 10.62 8.84 -6.65
N LYS A 154 11.85 9.35 -6.83
CA LYS A 154 12.18 10.77 -6.61
C LYS A 154 11.41 11.68 -7.58
N ASP A 155 11.31 11.29 -8.85
CA ASP A 155 10.56 12.04 -9.86
C ASP A 155 9.07 12.08 -9.51
N VAL A 156 8.50 10.95 -9.04
CA VAL A 156 7.11 10.88 -8.60
C VAL A 156 6.84 11.90 -7.49
N ARG A 157 7.69 11.93 -6.45
CA ARG A 157 7.52 12.89 -5.32
C ARG A 157 7.62 14.34 -5.78
N ASN A 158 8.60 14.65 -6.61
CA ASN A 158 8.76 15.99 -7.18
C ASN A 158 7.55 16.39 -8.04
N MET A 159 7.00 15.47 -8.83
CA MET A 159 5.79 15.73 -9.62
C MET A 159 4.57 15.93 -8.73
N ALA A 160 4.39 15.08 -7.70
CA ALA A 160 3.30 15.22 -6.74
C ALA A 160 3.35 16.59 -6.04
N GLU A 161 4.53 17.02 -5.62
CA GLU A 161 4.75 18.35 -5.05
C GLU A 161 4.41 19.48 -6.02
N ASN A 162 4.92 19.41 -7.26
CA ASN A 162 4.63 20.42 -8.29
C ASN A 162 3.14 20.49 -8.66
N PHE A 163 2.39 19.41 -8.50
CA PHE A 163 0.95 19.36 -8.72
C PHE A 163 0.13 19.70 -7.47
N GLY A 164 0.79 20.03 -6.35
CA GLY A 164 0.14 20.40 -5.10
C GLY A 164 -0.53 19.24 -4.37
N LEU A 165 -0.10 17.99 -4.62
CA LEU A 165 -0.69 16.82 -3.99
C LEU A 165 -0.20 16.65 -2.54
N SER A 166 -1.13 16.48 -1.59
CA SER A 166 -0.83 16.32 -0.16
C SER A 166 0.07 15.10 0.13
N VAL A 167 -0.01 14.07 -0.72
CA VAL A 167 0.72 12.80 -0.58
C VAL A 167 2.23 12.87 -0.85
N LYS A 168 2.79 14.03 -1.22
CA LYS A 168 4.20 14.16 -1.63
C LYS A 168 5.19 13.57 -0.63
N ASN A 169 4.92 13.75 0.67
CA ASN A 169 5.77 13.28 1.77
C ASN A 169 5.27 11.99 2.42
N LYS A 170 4.14 11.43 1.95
CA LYS A 170 3.56 10.23 2.54
C LYS A 170 4.58 9.06 2.49
N PRO A 171 4.89 8.45 3.64
CA PRO A 171 5.73 7.25 3.69
C PRO A 171 5.12 6.11 2.88
N SER A 172 5.97 5.23 2.34
CA SER A 172 5.49 4.00 1.71
C SER A 172 5.21 2.96 2.79
N ASN A 173 3.94 2.68 3.01
CA ASN A 173 3.51 1.62 3.91
C ASN A 173 3.37 0.29 3.18
N SER A 174 3.35 -0.78 3.96
CA SER A 174 3.12 -2.14 3.48
C SER A 174 1.86 -2.70 4.10
N CYS A 175 1.25 -3.70 3.48
CA CYS A 175 0.10 -4.39 4.05
C CYS A 175 0.37 -4.96 5.46
N LEU A 176 -0.70 -5.17 6.23
CA LEU A 176 -0.65 -5.73 7.58
C LEU A 176 -0.02 -7.13 7.61
N ALA A 177 -0.15 -7.90 6.52
CA ALA A 177 0.47 -9.22 6.41
C ALA A 177 2.00 -9.20 6.58
N THR A 178 2.68 -8.06 6.38
CA THR A 178 4.12 -7.99 6.66
C THR A 178 4.43 -8.01 8.16
N ARG A 179 3.46 -7.77 9.04
CA ARG A 179 3.63 -7.80 10.50
C ARG A 179 3.68 -9.23 11.05
N ILE A 180 3.31 -10.21 10.25
CA ILE A 180 3.29 -11.63 10.59
C ILE A 180 4.54 -12.31 10.02
N SER A 181 5.21 -13.15 10.80
CA SER A 181 6.41 -13.88 10.40
C SER A 181 6.16 -14.75 9.18
N HIS A 182 7.16 -14.84 8.28
CA HIS A 182 7.04 -15.72 7.12
C HIS A 182 6.75 -17.16 7.56
N LYS A 183 5.94 -17.86 6.76
CA LYS A 183 5.43 -19.23 7.04
C LYS A 183 4.48 -19.33 8.24
N GLU A 184 4.34 -18.29 9.07
CA GLU A 184 3.25 -18.22 10.04
C GLU A 184 1.96 -17.87 9.30
N GLU A 185 0.91 -18.66 9.53
CA GLU A 185 -0.40 -18.43 8.94
C GLU A 185 -0.95 -17.06 9.32
N ILE A 186 -1.42 -16.33 8.31
CA ILE A 186 -2.11 -15.05 8.45
C ILE A 186 -3.58 -15.33 8.72
N THR A 187 -4.07 -14.84 9.85
CA THR A 187 -5.49 -14.90 10.23
C THR A 187 -6.03 -13.50 10.47
N THR A 188 -7.35 -13.33 10.36
CA THR A 188 -8.00 -12.03 10.59
C THR A 188 -7.69 -11.49 11.98
N ASP A 189 -7.70 -12.34 13.00
CA ASP A 189 -7.42 -11.96 14.38
C ASP A 189 -5.98 -11.46 14.56
N LYS A 190 -5.00 -12.12 13.94
CA LYS A 190 -3.60 -11.67 13.98
C LYS A 190 -3.44 -10.30 13.32
N LEU A 191 -4.09 -10.08 12.17
CA LEU A 191 -4.06 -8.79 11.47
C LEU A 191 -4.70 -7.69 12.33
N LYS A 192 -5.89 -7.94 12.89
CA LYS A 192 -6.59 -7.01 13.79
C LYS A 192 -5.75 -6.63 15.00
N LYS A 193 -5.16 -7.62 15.70
CA LYS A 193 -4.27 -7.36 16.84
C LYS A 193 -3.13 -6.40 16.46
N THR A 194 -2.48 -6.63 15.31
CA THR A 194 -1.39 -5.74 14.87
C THR A 194 -1.89 -4.36 14.44
N GLU A 195 -3.05 -4.28 13.78
CA GLU A 195 -3.64 -3.02 13.35
C GLU A 195 -4.09 -2.16 14.53
N GLU A 196 -4.75 -2.75 15.53
CA GLU A 196 -5.16 -2.05 16.74
C GLU A 196 -3.95 -1.52 17.54
N ALA A 197 -2.88 -2.31 17.61
CA ALA A 197 -1.65 -1.88 18.26
C ALA A 197 -0.97 -0.73 17.49
N GLU A 198 -0.89 -0.80 16.15
CA GLU A 198 -0.36 0.29 15.33
C GLU A 198 -1.21 1.56 15.44
N LYS A 199 -2.54 1.42 15.41
CA LYS A 199 -3.47 2.54 15.58
C LYS A 199 -3.25 3.24 16.91
N PHE A 200 -3.15 2.48 18.01
CA PHE A 200 -2.90 3.07 19.33
C PHE A 200 -1.59 3.87 19.38
N LEU A 201 -0.52 3.36 18.76
CA LEU A 201 0.74 4.08 18.69
C LEU A 201 0.64 5.32 17.79
N HIS A 202 -0.14 5.27 16.71
CA HIS A 202 -0.45 6.47 15.92
C HIS A 202 -1.20 7.52 16.74
N ASP A 203 -2.18 7.13 17.55
CA ASP A 203 -2.92 8.02 18.45
C ASP A 203 -2.00 8.66 19.52
N LEU A 204 -0.85 8.03 19.83
CA LEU A 204 0.20 8.58 20.71
C LEU A 204 1.20 9.51 19.99
N GLY A 205 1.03 9.75 18.68
CA GLY A 205 1.86 10.67 17.90
C GLY A 205 3.02 10.02 17.13
N PHE A 206 3.11 8.69 17.11
CA PHE A 206 4.10 8.00 16.28
C PHE A 206 3.60 7.91 14.83
N GLU A 207 4.26 8.57 13.88
CA GLU A 207 3.78 8.61 12.48
C GLU A 207 4.27 7.43 11.62
N GLN A 208 5.54 7.04 11.80
CA GLN A 208 6.14 5.91 11.11
C GLN A 208 6.46 4.85 12.14
N LEU A 209 5.82 3.69 12.04
CA LEU A 209 5.99 2.59 13.00
C LEU A 209 5.58 1.25 12.38
N ARG A 210 5.95 0.16 13.05
CA ARG A 210 5.31 -1.15 12.88
C ARG A 210 5.19 -1.90 14.19
N VAL A 211 4.14 -2.70 14.34
CA VAL A 211 4.03 -3.70 15.41
C VAL A 211 4.08 -5.08 14.80
N ARG A 212 5.22 -5.77 14.96
CA ARG A 212 5.44 -7.13 14.46
C ARG A 212 4.98 -8.15 15.50
N LYS A 213 4.25 -9.16 15.06
CA LYS A 213 3.86 -10.29 15.90
C LYS A 213 4.92 -11.40 15.80
N HIS A 214 5.41 -11.86 16.94
CA HIS A 214 6.29 -13.04 17.08
C HIS A 214 5.74 -13.94 18.18
N GLY A 215 4.95 -14.96 17.83
CA GLY A 215 4.20 -15.71 18.84
C GLY A 215 3.32 -14.75 19.65
N GLU A 216 3.53 -14.70 20.97
CA GLU A 216 2.83 -13.82 21.91
C GLU A 216 3.53 -12.46 22.16
N ILE A 217 4.59 -12.15 21.38
CA ILE A 217 5.38 -10.92 21.53
C ILE A 217 4.94 -9.88 20.48
N ALA A 218 4.66 -8.67 20.94
CA ALA A 218 4.62 -7.47 20.09
C ALA A 218 6.01 -6.83 20.05
N ARG A 219 6.64 -6.84 18.87
CA ARG A 219 7.91 -6.13 18.62
C ARG A 219 7.63 -4.84 17.86
N ILE A 220 7.81 -3.71 18.54
CA ILE A 220 7.59 -2.36 18.01
C ILE A 220 8.85 -1.92 17.24
N GLU A 221 8.66 -1.45 16.02
CA GLU A 221 9.70 -0.84 15.18
C GLU A 221 9.42 0.66 15.01
N LEU A 222 10.29 1.54 15.52
CA LEU A 222 10.23 2.99 15.34
C LEU A 222 11.48 3.51 14.62
N PRO A 223 11.40 4.63 13.86
CA PRO A 223 12.56 5.35 13.35
C PRO A 223 13.57 5.62 14.48
N LYS A 224 14.87 5.59 14.18
CA LYS A 224 15.92 5.66 15.21
C LYS A 224 15.85 6.97 16.01
N GLU A 225 15.53 8.05 15.31
CA GLU A 225 15.32 9.40 15.81
C GLU A 225 14.06 9.55 16.68
N LYS A 226 13.10 8.61 16.61
CA LYS A 226 11.86 8.61 17.41
C LYS A 226 11.83 7.47 18.45
N LYS A 227 13.00 6.99 18.88
CA LYS A 227 13.11 5.93 19.90
C LYS A 227 12.86 6.40 21.34
N GLU A 228 12.84 7.71 21.57
CA GLU A 228 12.58 8.26 22.89
C GLU A 228 11.11 8.09 23.26
N ILE A 229 10.82 6.99 23.95
CA ILE A 229 9.51 6.72 24.56
C ILE A 229 9.63 7.12 26.03
N SER A 230 8.85 8.10 26.47
CA SER A 230 8.83 8.47 27.89
C SER A 230 8.32 7.32 28.76
N SER A 231 8.71 7.26 30.04
CA SER A 231 8.22 6.23 30.98
C SER A 231 6.69 6.17 31.07
N SER A 232 6.01 7.32 30.96
CA SER A 232 4.55 7.41 30.91
C SER A 232 3.98 6.74 29.66
N GLN A 233 4.58 6.98 28.48
CA GLN A 233 4.19 6.30 27.25
C GLN A 233 4.49 4.80 27.32
N MET A 234 5.62 4.37 27.90
CA MET A 234 5.95 2.95 28.06
C MET A 234 4.86 2.20 28.83
N ASN A 235 4.39 2.77 29.96
CA ASN A 235 3.32 2.16 30.75
C ASN A 235 1.99 2.07 29.99
N LYS A 236 1.62 3.14 29.26
CA LYS A 236 0.41 3.17 28.42
C LYS A 236 0.47 2.13 27.30
N ILE A 237 1.61 2.04 26.60
CA ILE A 237 1.87 1.09 25.53
C ILE A 237 1.82 -0.33 26.06
N HIS A 238 2.54 -0.61 27.14
CA HIS A 238 2.58 -1.93 27.75
C HIS A 238 1.17 -2.40 28.14
N THR A 239 0.43 -1.58 28.88
CA THR A 239 -0.94 -1.90 29.32
C THR A 239 -1.85 -2.16 28.13
N LYS A 240 -1.89 -1.24 27.17
CA LYS A 240 -2.79 -1.36 26.02
C LYS A 240 -2.47 -2.57 25.14
N LEU A 241 -1.20 -2.85 24.87
CA LEU A 241 -0.83 -4.01 24.04
C LEU A 241 -1.06 -5.34 24.78
N LYS A 242 -0.96 -5.36 26.11
CA LYS A 242 -1.42 -6.52 26.90
C LYS A 242 -2.92 -6.74 26.77
N ASP A 243 -3.72 -5.69 26.84
CA ASP A 243 -5.18 -5.78 26.69
C ASP A 243 -5.59 -6.27 25.29
N ILE A 244 -4.83 -5.89 24.24
CA ILE A 244 -5.01 -6.42 22.86
C ILE A 244 -4.66 -7.92 22.77
N GLY A 245 -3.95 -8.44 23.77
CA GLY A 245 -3.62 -9.86 23.90
C GLY A 245 -2.21 -10.21 23.42
N PHE A 246 -1.22 -9.37 23.74
CA PHE A 246 0.21 -9.71 23.70
C PHE A 246 0.76 -9.97 25.11
N ASN A 247 1.55 -11.03 25.30
CA ASN A 247 2.14 -11.35 26.60
C ASN A 247 3.37 -10.49 26.92
N HIS A 248 4.12 -10.12 25.88
CA HIS A 248 5.31 -9.29 25.98
C HIS A 248 5.30 -8.18 24.93
N VAL A 249 5.79 -7.01 25.32
CA VAL A 249 5.93 -5.85 24.46
C VAL A 249 7.40 -5.46 24.45
N THR A 250 7.99 -5.37 23.27
CA THR A 250 9.42 -5.10 23.08
C THR A 250 9.62 -3.99 22.05
N LEU A 251 10.74 -3.26 22.16
CA LEU A 251 11.17 -2.27 21.18
C LEU A 251 12.37 -2.82 20.41
N ASP A 252 12.31 -2.78 19.08
CA ASP A 252 13.41 -3.22 18.25
C ASP A 252 14.55 -2.19 18.25
N LEU A 253 15.72 -2.60 18.74
CA LEU A 253 16.91 -1.76 18.81
C LEU A 253 17.48 -1.40 17.43
N ASN A 254 17.18 -2.14 16.37
CA ASN A 254 17.54 -1.74 15.00
C ASN A 254 16.62 -0.63 14.47
N GLY A 255 15.42 -0.49 15.04
CA GLY A 255 14.40 0.46 14.62
C GLY A 255 13.62 0.02 13.37
N TYR A 256 12.94 0.98 12.73
CA TYR A 256 12.13 0.75 11.54
C TYR A 256 12.97 0.29 10.35
N ASN A 257 12.66 -0.90 9.82
CA ASN A 257 13.35 -1.45 8.66
C ASN A 257 12.37 -2.11 7.67
N SER A 258 12.43 -1.71 6.41
CA SER A 258 11.68 -2.36 5.33
C SER A 258 12.21 -3.76 5.04
N GLY A 259 11.48 -4.78 5.50
CA GLY A 259 11.79 -6.19 5.24
C GLY A 259 12.49 -6.93 6.37
N SER A 260 12.45 -6.40 7.60
CA SER A 260 12.96 -7.06 8.82
C SER A 260 12.49 -8.52 8.96
N MET A 261 11.23 -8.79 8.63
CA MET A 261 10.61 -10.12 8.74
C MET A 261 11.11 -11.14 7.69
N LYS A 262 11.93 -10.76 6.71
CA LYS A 262 12.50 -11.70 5.72
C LYS A 262 13.68 -12.52 6.25
N LYS A 263 14.28 -12.08 7.36
CA LYS A 263 15.47 -12.70 7.96
C LYS A 263 15.15 -13.78 8.99
N THR A 264 13.87 -13.93 9.33
CA THR A 264 13.29 -14.97 10.19
C THR A 264 12.66 -16.04 9.34
#